data_AF-A0A843E3U5-F1
#
_entry.id   AF-A0A843E3U5-F1
#
_cell.length_a   1.000
_cell.length_b   1.000
_cell.length_c   1.000
_cell.angle_alpha   90.00
_cell.angle_beta   90.00
_cell.angle_gamma   90.00
#
_symmetry.space_group_name_H-M   'P 1'
#
loop_
_entity.id
_entity.type
_entity.pdbx_description
1 polymer ?
#
loop_
_entity_poly.entity_id
_entity_poly.type
_entity_poly.pdbx_seq_one_letter_code
_entity_poly.pdbx_strand_id
1 'polypeptide(L)'
;FRGYINDPDKLRSDVAVELREVIEKDPLYSPAGNEEQRQRGIWGETLLQNWLDEQGIGYRTENDIRGEYEKTPDALLDEPMMFEGKKIYWVESKASFGDNTEFRYNSRRQLEPYTQIFGPGVVVYWVGKLDDLECPPDVYVQDISILEKKLERIEE
;
A
#
# COMPACT_ATOMS: atom_id res chain seq x y z
N PHE A 1 24.91 -10.04 -1.45
CA PHE A 1 24.09 -10.93 -0.60
C PHE A 1 22.76 -11.28 -1.26
N ARG A 2 21.89 -10.32 -1.61
CA ARG A 2 20.59 -10.56 -2.30
C ARG A 2 20.69 -11.39 -3.60
N GLY A 3 21.76 -11.20 -4.37
CA GLY A 3 22.02 -11.99 -5.59
C GLY A 3 22.33 -13.48 -5.35
N TYR A 4 22.76 -13.87 -4.14
CA TYR A 4 22.96 -15.27 -3.76
C TYR A 4 21.68 -15.91 -3.20
N ILE A 5 20.77 -15.10 -2.65
CA ILE A 5 19.43 -15.57 -2.22
C ILE A 5 18.57 -15.94 -3.44
N ASN A 6 18.67 -15.14 -4.51
CA ASN A 6 17.94 -15.41 -5.76
C ASN A 6 18.62 -16.47 -6.64
N ASP A 7 19.90 -16.76 -6.40
CA ASP A 7 20.70 -17.70 -7.19
C ASP A 7 21.78 -18.37 -6.31
N PRO A 8 21.39 -19.38 -5.51
CA PRO A 8 22.28 -20.06 -4.57
C PRO A 8 23.41 -20.84 -5.25
N ASP A 9 23.28 -21.15 -6.55
CA ASP A 9 24.27 -21.91 -7.33
C ASP A 9 25.57 -21.15 -7.60
N LYS A 10 25.58 -19.84 -7.30
CA LYS A 10 26.80 -19.02 -7.31
C LYS A 10 27.69 -19.25 -6.07
N LEU A 11 27.23 -20.03 -5.09
CA LEU A 11 27.99 -20.35 -3.88
C LEU A 11 28.59 -21.76 -3.94
N ARG A 12 29.59 -21.99 -3.09
CA ARG A 12 30.19 -23.31 -2.90
C ARG A 12 29.12 -24.30 -2.41
N SER A 13 29.25 -25.58 -2.77
CA SER A 13 28.17 -26.57 -2.71
C SER A 13 27.56 -26.77 -1.32
N ASP A 14 28.37 -26.69 -0.26
CA ASP A 14 27.96 -26.79 1.14
C ASP A 14 27.09 -25.61 1.57
N VAL A 15 27.58 -24.38 1.33
CA VAL A 15 26.86 -23.15 1.66
C VAL A 15 25.59 -22.99 0.80
N ALA A 16 25.61 -23.45 -0.44
CA ALA A 16 24.45 -23.42 -1.34
C ALA A 16 23.32 -24.36 -0.89
N VAL A 17 23.64 -25.46 -0.21
CA VAL A 17 22.63 -26.39 0.35
C VAL A 17 22.00 -25.77 1.60
N GLU A 18 22.81 -25.28 2.53
CA GLU A 18 22.32 -24.61 3.75
C GLU A 18 21.44 -23.39 3.41
N LEU A 19 21.87 -22.58 2.43
CA LEU A 19 21.11 -21.40 2.01
C LEU A 19 19.76 -21.79 1.38
N ARG A 20 19.68 -22.90 0.63
CA ARG A 20 18.41 -23.40 0.09
C ARG A 20 17.47 -23.85 1.18
N GLU A 21 17.95 -24.58 2.19
CA GLU A 21 17.11 -25.02 3.30
C GLU A 21 16.53 -23.84 4.09
N VAL A 22 17.31 -22.77 4.26
CA VAL A 22 16.85 -21.53 4.88
C VAL A 22 15.84 -20.82 4.00
N ILE A 23 16.09 -20.70 2.69
CA ILE A 23 15.16 -20.06 1.75
C ILE A 23 13.82 -20.81 1.68
N GLU A 24 13.84 -22.14 1.65
CA GLU A 24 12.63 -22.96 1.59
C GLU A 24 11.78 -22.84 2.86
N LYS A 25 12.43 -22.68 4.01
CA LYS A 25 11.76 -22.57 5.32
C LYS A 25 11.44 -21.12 5.72
N ASP A 26 11.90 -20.12 4.97
CA ASP A 26 11.64 -18.70 5.25
C ASP A 26 10.39 -18.23 4.49
N PRO A 27 9.25 -18.02 5.19
CA PRO A 27 8.02 -17.56 4.54
C PRO A 27 8.03 -16.07 4.20
N LEU A 28 9.01 -15.29 4.68
CA LEU A 28 9.00 -13.82 4.59
C LEU A 28 10.04 -13.28 3.60
N TYR A 29 11.29 -13.72 3.69
CA TYR A 29 12.39 -13.13 2.90
C TYR A 29 12.86 -14.01 1.74
N SER A 30 12.25 -15.17 1.55
CA SER A 30 12.50 -16.03 0.39
C SER A 30 11.99 -15.41 -0.91
N PRO A 31 12.50 -15.82 -2.09
CA PRO A 31 11.93 -15.43 -3.37
C PRO A 31 10.43 -15.73 -3.48
N ALA A 32 9.97 -16.84 -2.90
CA ALA A 32 8.57 -17.21 -2.85
C ALA A 32 7.74 -16.26 -1.96
N GLY A 33 8.21 -15.95 -0.74
CA GLY A 33 7.53 -15.00 0.15
C GLY A 33 7.48 -13.58 -0.41
N ASN A 34 8.56 -13.13 -1.06
CA ASN A 34 8.60 -11.85 -1.76
C ASN A 34 7.61 -11.80 -2.94
N GLU A 35 7.50 -12.88 -3.72
CA GLU A 35 6.54 -12.95 -4.82
C GLU A 35 5.10 -12.93 -4.28
N GLU A 36 4.82 -13.66 -3.21
CA GLU A 36 3.50 -13.65 -2.58
C GLU A 36 3.12 -12.24 -2.08
N GLN A 37 4.06 -11.53 -1.46
CA GLN A 37 3.86 -10.13 -1.04
C GLN A 37 3.58 -9.22 -2.23
N ARG A 38 4.32 -9.39 -3.33
CA ARG A 38 4.11 -8.63 -4.57
C ARG A 38 2.72 -8.90 -5.15
N GLN A 39 2.30 -10.16 -5.19
CA GLN A 39 0.97 -10.55 -5.68
C GLN A 39 -0.15 -9.96 -4.82
N ARG A 40 0.02 -9.95 -3.49
CA ARG A 40 -0.92 -9.29 -2.58
C ARG A 40 -1.00 -7.79 -2.83
N GLY A 41 0.14 -7.12 -3.05
CA GLY A 41 0.20 -5.70 -3.41
C GLY A 41 -0.62 -5.40 -4.67
N ILE A 42 -0.36 -6.14 -5.76
CA ILE A 42 -1.09 -6.02 -7.03
C ILE A 42 -2.59 -6.26 -6.84
N TRP A 43 -2.96 -7.26 -6.05
CA TRP A 43 -4.36 -7.55 -5.76
C TRP A 43 -5.03 -6.38 -5.03
N GLY A 44 -4.36 -5.78 -4.05
CA GLY A 44 -4.87 -4.61 -3.33
C GLY A 44 -5.03 -3.37 -4.22
N GLU A 45 -4.03 -3.07 -5.06
CA GLU A 45 -4.12 -1.97 -6.03
C GLU A 45 -5.24 -2.22 -7.05
N THR A 46 -5.40 -3.45 -7.52
CA THR A 46 -6.49 -3.82 -8.45
C THR A 46 -7.87 -3.60 -7.80
N LEU A 47 -8.02 -3.95 -6.53
CA LEU A 47 -9.27 -3.68 -5.80
C LEU A 47 -9.55 -2.18 -5.66
N LEU A 48 -8.52 -1.39 -5.35
CA LEU A 48 -8.63 0.06 -5.27
C LEU A 48 -9.09 0.66 -6.60
N GLN A 49 -8.44 0.26 -7.71
CA GLN A 49 -8.75 0.73 -9.05
C GLN A 49 -10.18 0.37 -9.45
N ASN A 50 -10.58 -0.90 -9.27
CA ASN A 50 -11.95 -1.33 -9.55
C ASN A 50 -12.99 -0.55 -8.74
N TRP A 51 -12.73 -0.29 -7.46
CA TRP A 51 -13.65 0.48 -6.61
C TRP A 51 -13.80 1.94 -7.08
N LEU A 52 -12.73 2.57 -7.55
CA LEU A 52 -12.80 3.93 -8.11
C LEU A 52 -13.50 3.92 -9.48
N ASP A 53 -13.18 2.96 -10.34
CA ASP A 53 -13.74 2.80 -11.69
C ASP A 53 -15.25 2.53 -11.65
N GLU A 54 -15.72 1.65 -10.76
CA GLU A 54 -17.14 1.33 -10.58
C GLU A 54 -17.98 2.54 -10.17
N GLN A 55 -17.35 3.54 -9.54
CA GLN A 55 -17.98 4.80 -9.16
C GLN A 55 -17.81 5.91 -10.20
N GLY A 56 -17.04 5.67 -11.27
CA GLY A 56 -16.75 6.67 -12.31
C GLY A 56 -15.89 7.82 -11.81
N ILE A 57 -14.94 7.54 -10.92
CA ILE A 57 -14.04 8.53 -10.32
C ILE A 57 -12.74 8.56 -11.12
N GLY A 58 -12.31 9.76 -11.54
CA GLY A 58 -11.02 9.96 -12.21
C GLY A 58 -9.87 9.96 -11.22
N TYR A 59 -8.80 9.25 -11.55
CA TYR A 59 -7.57 9.21 -10.75
C TYR A 59 -6.36 8.91 -11.64
N ARG A 60 -5.18 9.19 -11.11
CA ARG A 60 -3.88 8.83 -11.67
C ARG A 60 -3.17 7.84 -10.74
N THR A 61 -2.64 6.78 -11.32
CA THR A 61 -1.89 5.75 -10.59
C THR A 61 -0.46 6.21 -10.28
N GLU A 62 0.22 5.50 -9.38
CA GLU A 62 1.64 5.74 -9.10
C GLU A 62 2.48 5.80 -10.39
N ASN A 63 2.22 4.89 -11.34
CA ASN A 63 2.95 4.84 -12.62
C ASN A 63 2.71 6.08 -13.50
N ASP A 64 1.54 6.71 -13.40
CA ASP A 64 1.19 7.89 -14.20
C ASP A 64 1.90 9.14 -13.70
N ILE A 65 2.07 9.26 -12.38
CA ILE A 65 2.70 10.43 -11.72
C ILE A 65 4.17 10.17 -11.34
N ARG A 66 4.71 9.00 -11.71
CA ARG A 66 6.10 8.64 -11.42
C ARG A 66 7.05 9.58 -12.15
N GLY A 67 7.87 10.30 -11.39
CA GLY A 67 8.81 11.28 -11.90
C GLY A 67 8.31 12.73 -11.86
N GLU A 68 7.01 12.96 -11.62
CA GLU A 68 6.49 14.28 -11.28
C GLU A 68 6.72 14.61 -9.79
N TYR A 69 6.57 13.59 -8.94
CA TYR A 69 6.77 13.68 -7.50
C TYR A 69 7.81 12.66 -7.03
N GLU A 70 8.61 13.02 -6.02
CA GLU A 70 9.54 12.10 -5.34
C GLU A 70 8.78 10.99 -4.59
N LYS A 71 7.54 11.28 -4.21
CA LYS A 71 6.68 10.50 -3.34
C LYS A 71 5.26 10.52 -3.89
N THR A 72 4.72 9.35 -4.18
CA THR A 72 3.48 9.18 -4.96
C THR A 72 2.56 8.19 -4.25
N PRO A 73 1.28 8.55 -4.01
CA PRO A 73 0.29 7.59 -3.54
C PRO A 73 -0.07 6.59 -4.64
N ASP A 74 -0.71 5.47 -4.27
CA ASP A 74 -1.19 4.46 -5.24
C ASP A 74 -2.27 5.01 -6.18
N ALA A 75 -3.15 5.87 -5.67
CA ALA A 75 -4.15 6.60 -6.44
C ALA A 75 -4.24 8.06 -6.01
N LEU A 76 -3.93 8.98 -6.93
CA LEU A 76 -4.17 10.41 -6.78
C LEU A 76 -5.46 10.78 -7.53
N LEU A 77 -6.47 11.29 -6.83
CA LEU A 77 -7.76 11.64 -7.42
C LEU A 77 -7.60 12.89 -8.31
N ASP A 78 -8.28 12.91 -9.46
CA ASP A 78 -8.25 14.05 -10.39
C ASP A 78 -8.93 15.29 -9.77
N GLU A 79 -9.97 15.05 -8.99
CA GLU A 79 -10.70 16.04 -8.20
C GLU A 79 -10.82 15.55 -6.75
N PRO A 80 -10.80 16.47 -5.77
CA PRO A 80 -11.03 16.07 -4.39
C PRO A 80 -12.45 15.53 -4.18
N MET A 81 -12.56 14.49 -3.38
CA MET A 81 -13.82 13.80 -3.09
C MET A 81 -14.15 13.85 -1.60
N MET A 82 -15.43 13.69 -1.26
CA MET A 82 -15.88 13.49 0.11
C MET A 82 -15.95 11.99 0.42
N PHE A 83 -15.23 11.60 1.47
CA PHE A 83 -15.26 10.28 2.08
C PHE A 83 -15.79 10.41 3.50
N GLU A 84 -17.01 9.96 3.76
CA GLU A 84 -17.65 10.02 5.09
C GLU A 84 -17.57 11.42 5.75
N GLY A 85 -17.88 12.46 4.98
CA GLY A 85 -17.84 13.85 5.46
C GLY A 85 -16.43 14.43 5.58
N LYS A 86 -15.39 13.74 5.11
CA LYS A 86 -14.01 14.23 5.05
C LYS A 86 -13.56 14.42 3.62
N LYS A 87 -12.94 15.56 3.32
CA LYS A 87 -12.34 15.82 2.01
C LYS A 87 -11.08 14.98 1.85
N ILE A 88 -10.90 14.31 0.71
CA ILE A 88 -9.72 13.49 0.39
C ILE A 88 -9.22 13.80 -1.02
N TYR A 89 -7.92 13.61 -1.24
CA TYR A 89 -7.24 13.85 -2.52
C TYR A 89 -6.53 12.61 -3.07
N TRP A 90 -6.24 11.64 -2.21
CA TRP A 90 -5.51 10.43 -2.58
C TRP A 90 -5.95 9.23 -1.74
N VAL A 91 -5.67 8.04 -2.27
CA VAL A 91 -5.88 6.75 -1.61
C VAL A 91 -4.61 5.89 -1.74
N GLU A 92 -4.19 5.30 -0.63
CA GLU A 92 -3.05 4.37 -0.54
C GLU A 92 -3.56 2.97 -0.20
N SER A 93 -3.06 1.97 -0.91
CA SER A 93 -3.37 0.55 -0.78
C SER A 93 -2.27 -0.19 -0.02
N LYS A 94 -2.60 -0.80 1.13
CA LYS A 94 -1.70 -1.65 1.89
C LYS A 94 -2.26 -3.06 1.98
N ALA A 95 -1.61 -4.00 1.29
CA ALA A 95 -1.93 -5.43 1.35
C ALA A 95 -1.35 -6.13 2.59
N SER A 96 -1.48 -5.47 3.75
CA SER A 96 -1.02 -5.91 5.06
C SER A 96 -2.08 -5.63 6.13
N PHE A 97 -1.83 -6.07 7.36
CA PHE A 97 -2.65 -5.72 8.50
C PHE A 97 -2.15 -4.43 9.15
N GLY A 98 -3.04 -3.49 9.42
CA GLY A 98 -2.72 -2.21 10.07
C GLY A 98 -2.64 -2.35 11.58
N ASP A 99 -1.43 -2.51 12.12
CA ASP A 99 -1.16 -2.46 13.56
C ASP A 99 -0.45 -1.16 13.98
N ASN A 100 -0.52 -0.82 15.27
CA ASN A 100 0.05 0.42 15.81
C ASN A 100 1.59 0.50 15.68
N THR A 101 2.29 -0.63 15.52
CA THR A 101 3.75 -0.63 15.36
C THR A 101 4.13 -0.29 13.92
N GLU A 102 3.56 -0.99 12.95
CA GLU A 102 3.74 -0.71 11.51
C GLU A 102 3.32 0.72 11.19
N PHE A 103 2.19 1.14 11.76
CA PHE A 103 1.64 2.44 11.48
C PHE A 103 2.51 3.58 12.02
N ARG A 104 2.94 3.51 13.28
CA ARG A 104 3.74 4.56 13.94
C ARG A 104 5.16 4.67 13.38
N TYR A 105 5.81 3.56 13.05
CA TYR A 105 7.22 3.56 12.66
C TYR A 105 7.43 3.66 11.14
N ASN A 106 6.60 2.98 10.35
CA ASN A 106 6.77 2.89 8.90
C ASN A 106 5.80 3.81 8.15
N SER A 107 4.49 3.62 8.37
CA SER A 107 3.48 4.31 7.57
C SER A 107 3.46 5.81 7.82
N ARG A 108 3.56 6.26 9.07
CA ARG A 108 3.54 7.70 9.39
C ARG A 108 4.62 8.50 8.65
N ARG A 109 5.87 8.02 8.65
CA ARG A 109 6.99 8.67 7.93
C ARG A 109 6.83 8.64 6.41
N GLN A 110 6.13 7.63 5.91
CA GLN A 110 5.84 7.48 4.49
C GLN A 110 4.73 8.43 4.04
N LEU A 111 3.68 8.59 4.86
CA LEU A 111 2.42 9.26 4.52
C LEU A 111 2.37 10.75 4.87
N GLU A 112 3.07 11.21 5.91
CA GLU A 112 3.13 12.64 6.27
C GLU A 112 3.52 13.58 5.10
N PRO A 113 4.46 13.19 4.21
CA PRO A 113 4.76 13.99 3.02
C PRO A 113 3.59 14.07 2.04
N TYR A 114 2.77 13.01 1.91
CA TYR A 114 1.62 13.03 1.01
C TYR A 114 0.60 14.06 1.47
N THR A 115 0.35 14.16 2.78
CA THR A 115 -0.60 15.15 3.31
C THR A 115 -0.12 16.59 3.10
N GLN A 116 1.19 16.83 3.10
CA GLN A 116 1.76 18.15 2.82
C GLN A 116 1.73 18.51 1.33
N ILE A 117 1.85 17.53 0.44
CA ILE A 117 1.91 17.74 -1.02
C ILE A 117 0.51 17.79 -1.63
N PHE A 118 -0.34 16.82 -1.29
CA PHE A 118 -1.64 16.58 -1.92
C PHE A 118 -2.82 16.96 -1.04
N GLY A 119 -2.62 17.10 0.28
CA GLY A 119 -3.71 17.28 1.24
C GLY A 119 -4.20 15.97 1.86
N PRO A 120 -5.35 15.97 2.55
CA PRO A 120 -5.85 14.78 3.23
C PRO A 120 -6.07 13.57 2.32
N GLY A 121 -5.96 12.37 2.88
CA GLY A 121 -6.14 11.13 2.12
C GLY A 121 -6.53 9.92 2.97
N VAL A 122 -6.74 8.80 2.29
CA VAL A 122 -7.18 7.53 2.89
C VAL A 122 -6.13 6.46 2.68
N VAL A 123 -5.89 5.64 3.70
CA VAL A 123 -5.08 4.42 3.62
C VAL A 123 -6.00 3.23 3.84
N VAL A 124 -5.95 2.25 2.94
CA VAL A 124 -6.75 1.04 3.00
C VAL A 124 -5.85 -0.14 3.36
N TYR A 125 -6.14 -0.80 4.49
CA TYR A 125 -5.50 -2.05 4.88
C TYR A 125 -6.38 -3.24 4.51
N TRP A 126 -5.98 -3.99 3.49
CA TRP A 126 -6.84 -5.05 2.92
C TRP A 126 -6.98 -6.29 3.80
N VAL A 127 -6.00 -6.57 4.67
CA VAL A 127 -6.05 -7.72 5.59
C VAL A 127 -6.85 -7.38 6.86
N GLY A 128 -7.03 -6.09 7.15
CA GLY A 128 -7.70 -5.58 8.35
C GLY A 128 -6.85 -4.57 9.10
N LYS A 129 -7.43 -3.94 10.12
CA LYS A 129 -6.77 -2.92 10.95
C LYS A 129 -7.17 -3.06 12.42
N LEU A 130 -6.38 -2.45 13.31
CA LEU A 130 -6.83 -2.16 14.67
C LEU A 130 -7.77 -0.94 14.67
N ASP A 131 -8.74 -0.94 15.58
CA ASP A 131 -9.68 0.17 15.74
C ASP A 131 -9.04 1.41 16.40
N ASP A 132 -8.00 1.20 17.20
CA ASP A 132 -7.30 2.22 17.99
C ASP A 132 -5.99 2.71 17.33
N LEU A 133 -5.96 2.72 15.99
CA LEU A 133 -4.80 3.21 15.24
C LEU A 133 -4.59 4.72 15.43
N GLU A 134 -3.42 5.10 15.95
CA GLU A 134 -3.00 6.50 16.05
C GLU A 134 -2.59 7.07 14.69
N CYS A 135 -3.55 7.66 13.98
CA CYS A 135 -3.35 8.24 12.65
C CYS A 135 -2.76 9.67 12.72
N PRO A 136 -1.77 10.06 11.88
CA PRO A 136 -1.40 11.45 11.76
C PRO A 136 -2.58 12.29 11.26
N PRO A 137 -2.57 13.61 11.49
CA PRO A 137 -3.59 14.52 10.98
C PRO A 137 -3.79 14.34 9.48
N ASP A 138 -5.04 14.46 9.05
CA ASP A 138 -5.45 14.40 7.63
C ASP A 138 -5.18 13.06 6.93
N VAL A 139 -4.83 12.00 7.67
CA VAL A 139 -4.79 10.62 7.18
C VAL A 139 -5.92 9.83 7.82
N TYR A 140 -6.78 9.26 6.99
CA TYR A 140 -7.86 8.38 7.43
C TYR A 140 -7.51 6.93 7.09
N VAL A 141 -7.92 5.99 7.95
CA VAL A 141 -7.57 4.58 7.76
C VAL A 141 -8.84 3.74 7.70
N GLN A 142 -8.95 2.97 6.62
CA GLN A 142 -10.05 2.03 6.40
C GLN A 142 -9.51 0.62 6.16
N ASP A 143 -10.38 -0.37 6.33
CA ASP A 143 -10.12 -1.74 5.90
C ASP A 143 -10.89 -2.03 4.59
N ILE A 144 -11.00 -3.30 4.24
CA ILE A 144 -11.73 -3.77 3.06
C ILE A 144 -13.19 -3.28 2.98
N SER A 145 -13.82 -2.89 4.08
CA SER A 145 -15.19 -2.32 4.05
C SER A 145 -15.28 -0.99 3.31
N ILE A 146 -14.15 -0.37 2.92
CA ILE A 146 -14.16 0.77 2.00
C ILE A 146 -14.92 0.46 0.71
N LEU A 147 -14.90 -0.80 0.25
CA LEU A 147 -15.55 -1.23 -0.98
C LEU A 147 -17.08 -1.06 -0.94
N GLU A 148 -17.67 -0.99 0.26
CA GLU A 148 -19.10 -0.76 0.46
C GLU A 148 -19.45 0.74 0.55
N LYS A 149 -18.42 1.59 0.66
CA LYS A 149 -18.56 3.04 0.80
C LYS A 149 -18.52 3.72 -0.56
N LYS A 150 -19.16 4.90 -0.61
CA LYS A 150 -19.15 5.76 -1.80
C LYS A 150 -18.38 7.03 -1.53
N LEU A 151 -17.70 7.51 -2.57
CA LEU A 151 -17.17 8.85 -2.62
C LEU A 151 -18.20 9.79 -3.23
N GLU A 152 -18.40 10.92 -2.58
CA GLU A 152 -19.33 11.97 -3.02
C GLU A 152 -18.54 13.10 -3.66
N ARG A 153 -19.07 13.68 -4.74
CA ARG A 153 -18.49 14.89 -5.33
C ARG A 153 -18.74 16.07 -4.38
N ILE A 154 -17.76 16.96 -4.30
CA ILE A 154 -17.91 18.19 -3.51
C ILE A 154 -18.74 19.15 -4.35
N GLU A 155 -19.97 19.44 -3.91
CA GLU A 155 -20.78 20.52 -4.49
C GLU A 155 -20.16 21.87 -4.08
N GLU A 156 -19.91 22.74 -5.07
CA GLU A 156 -19.42 24.12 -4.88
C GLU A 156 -20.48 25.06 -4.29
#